data_AF-A0AAD7R2L9-F1
#
_entry.id   AF-A0AAD7R2L9-F1
#
_cell.length_a   1.000
_cell.length_b   1.000
_cell.length_c   1.000
_cell.angle_alpha   90.00
_cell.angle_beta   90.00
_cell.angle_gamma   90.00
#
_symmetry.space_group_name_H-M   'P 1'
#
loop_
_entity.id
_entity.type
_entity.pdbx_description
1 polymer ?
#
loop_
_entity_poly.entity_id
_entity_poly.type
_entity_poly.pdbx_seq_one_letter_code
_entity_poly.pdbx_strand_id
1 'polypeptide(L)'
;MKLRMNYSMVTAVLLGVVCVLVKVEGHIDNYVVGCKTNDTDSEDDAQLDGNEMFYVEFKNKEAVMTLPKFVDDWKAAETWVQQAQAQHQICLSNLNVAVKAEQSPPEEIGENSLMSETNKHTVTFCFNE
;
A
#
# COMPACT_ATOMS: atom_id res chain seq x y z
N MET A 1 0.37 -14.08 54.22
CA MET A 1 -0.65 -13.06 53.87
C MET A 1 -1.44 -13.59 52.68
N LYS A 2 -2.73 -13.94 52.84
CA LYS A 2 -3.58 -14.48 51.76
C LYS A 2 -4.30 -13.29 51.11
N LEU A 3 -3.90 -12.89 49.91
CA LEU A 3 -4.58 -11.85 49.15
C LEU A 3 -5.98 -12.36 48.79
N ARG A 4 -7.03 -11.68 49.27
CA ARG A 4 -8.41 -11.90 48.82
C ARG A 4 -8.62 -11.07 47.56
N MET A 5 -8.49 -11.73 46.42
CA MET A 5 -8.65 -11.12 45.11
C MET A 5 -10.15 -10.94 44.82
N ASN A 6 -10.65 -9.71 44.92
CA ASN A 6 -12.03 -9.40 44.56
C ASN A 6 -12.19 -9.43 43.03
N TYR A 7 -13.31 -9.95 42.53
CA TYR A 7 -13.58 -10.09 41.10
C TYR A 7 -13.38 -8.77 40.33
N SER A 8 -13.81 -7.65 40.92
CA SER A 8 -13.61 -6.30 40.38
C SER A 8 -12.12 -5.90 40.21
N MET A 9 -11.24 -6.35 41.10
CA MET A 9 -9.80 -6.09 40.99
C MET A 9 -9.17 -6.98 39.91
N VAL A 10 -9.63 -8.22 39.78
CA VAL A 10 -9.19 -9.14 38.71
C VAL A 10 -9.59 -8.59 37.35
N THR A 11 -10.83 -8.13 37.19
CA THR A 11 -11.30 -7.57 35.91
C THR A 11 -10.54 -6.32 35.51
N ALA A 12 -10.20 -5.44 36.47
CA ALA A 12 -9.42 -4.23 36.19
C ALA A 12 -7.99 -4.55 35.77
N VAL A 13 -7.34 -5.50 36.45
CA VAL A 13 -5.99 -5.97 36.08
C VAL A 13 -5.99 -6.64 34.71
N LEU A 14 -6.99 -7.48 34.41
CA LEU A 14 -7.11 -8.13 33.11
C LEU A 14 -7.36 -7.13 31.97
N LEU A 15 -8.24 -6.13 32.14
CA LEU A 15 -8.44 -5.08 31.14
C LEU A 15 -7.17 -4.25 30.92
N GLY A 16 -6.47 -3.88 31.99
CA GLY A 16 -5.21 -3.15 31.90
C GLY A 16 -4.13 -3.96 31.16
N VAL A 17 -4.04 -5.26 31.43
CA VAL A 17 -3.11 -6.17 30.74
C VAL A 17 -3.50 -6.33 29.27
N VAL A 18 -4.79 -6.49 28.94
CA VAL A 18 -5.25 -6.57 27.54
C VAL A 18 -4.91 -5.29 26.78
N CYS A 19 -5.16 -4.11 27.34
CA CYS A 19 -4.81 -2.83 26.70
C CYS A 19 -3.31 -2.68 26.40
N VAL A 20 -2.43 -3.21 27.26
CA VAL A 20 -0.98 -3.15 27.05
C VAL A 20 -0.47 -4.22 26.07
N LEU A 21 -1.22 -5.33 25.92
CA LEU A 21 -0.84 -6.45 25.07
C LEU A 21 -1.38 -6.37 23.64
N VAL A 22 -2.42 -5.59 23.37
CA VAL A 22 -2.93 -5.37 22.01
C VAL A 22 -1.96 -4.46 21.27
N LYS A 23 -1.08 -5.06 20.46
CA LYS A 23 -0.35 -4.34 19.43
C LYS A 23 -1.25 -4.26 18.20
N VAL A 24 -1.58 -3.04 17.78
CA VAL A 24 -2.18 -2.81 16.46
C VAL A 24 -1.01 -2.71 15.48
N GLU A 25 -0.97 -3.63 14.53
CA GLU A 25 -0.04 -3.53 13.41
C GLU A 25 -0.62 -2.48 12.45
N GLY A 26 0.17 -1.47 12.11
CA GLY A 26 -0.26 -0.43 11.19
C GLY A 26 -0.34 -1.00 9.78
N HIS A 27 -1.44 -0.73 9.08
CA HIS A 27 -1.57 -1.06 7.67
C HIS A 27 -0.71 -0.11 6.82
N ILE A 28 -0.17 -0.63 5.71
CA ILE A 28 0.63 0.14 4.75
C ILE A 28 -0.20 0.39 3.51
N ASP A 29 -0.49 1.68 3.26
CA ASP A 29 -1.08 2.15 2.02
C ASP A 29 0.03 2.54 1.03
N ASN A 30 0.02 1.92 -0.15
CA ASN A 30 0.93 2.28 -1.25
C ASN A 30 0.13 2.81 -2.44
N TYR A 31 0.71 3.80 -3.12
CA TYR A 31 0.23 4.32 -4.39
C TYR A 31 1.35 4.20 -5.40
N VAL A 32 1.13 3.40 -6.45
CA VAL A 32 2.15 3.16 -7.49
C VAL A 32 1.75 3.87 -8.75
N VAL A 33 2.67 4.66 -9.30
CA VAL A 33 2.56 5.27 -10.63
C VAL A 33 3.76 4.82 -11.45
N GLY A 34 3.49 4.10 -12.53
CA GLY A 34 4.50 3.55 -13.44
C GLY A 34 4.33 4.07 -14.86
N CYS A 35 5.46 4.33 -15.52
CA CYS A 35 5.50 4.65 -16.94
C CYS A 35 6.86 4.26 -17.54
N LYS A 36 6.89 4.08 -18.86
CA LYS A 36 8.12 3.74 -19.61
C LYS A 36 8.26 4.56 -20.88
N THR A 37 9.46 4.60 -21.45
CA THR A 37 9.84 5.49 -22.57
C THR A 37 8.99 5.34 -23.83
N ASN A 38 8.40 4.16 -24.06
CA ASN A 38 7.52 3.88 -25.20
C ASN A 38 6.03 4.00 -24.89
N ASP A 39 5.66 4.35 -23.66
CA ASP A 39 4.28 4.57 -23.22
C ASP A 39 3.31 3.44 -23.59
N THR A 40 3.69 2.19 -23.35
CA THR A 40 2.81 1.03 -23.64
C THR A 40 2.26 0.33 -22.40
N ASP A 41 2.81 0.61 -21.22
CA ASP A 41 2.46 -0.07 -19.96
C ASP A 41 2.37 0.99 -18.85
N SER A 42 1.37 1.87 -18.95
CA SER A 42 1.08 2.85 -17.92
C SER A 42 0.44 2.15 -16.72
N GLU A 43 0.88 2.52 -15.52
CA GLU A 43 0.41 1.91 -14.27
C GLU A 43 0.01 3.02 -13.29
N ASP A 44 -1.14 2.83 -12.64
CA ASP A 44 -1.64 3.67 -11.56
C ASP A 44 -2.54 2.80 -10.69
N ASP A 45 -2.05 2.42 -9.50
CA ASP A 45 -2.75 1.52 -8.59
C ASP A 45 -2.71 2.02 -7.14
N ALA A 46 -3.63 1.52 -6.33
CA ALA A 46 -3.61 1.67 -4.88
C ALA A 46 -3.55 0.28 -4.23
N GLN A 47 -2.67 0.12 -3.25
CA GLN A 47 -2.42 -1.15 -2.57
C GLN A 47 -2.52 -1.00 -1.06
N LEU A 48 -3.00 -2.04 -0.38
CA LEU A 48 -3.10 -2.16 1.06
C LEU A 48 -2.35 -3.42 1.51
N ASP A 49 -1.32 -3.25 2.34
CA ASP A 49 -0.45 -4.33 2.82
C ASP A 49 0.14 -5.19 1.69
N GLY A 50 0.48 -4.53 0.57
CA GLY A 50 1.01 -5.19 -0.64
C GLY A 50 -0.03 -5.91 -1.49
N ASN A 51 -1.32 -5.82 -1.16
CA ASN A 51 -2.41 -6.31 -2.01
C ASN A 51 -3.02 -5.15 -2.77
N GLU A 52 -3.16 -5.31 -4.08
CA GLU A 52 -3.82 -4.31 -4.92
C GLU A 52 -5.31 -4.20 -4.55
N MET A 53 -5.77 -2.96 -4.36
CA MET A 53 -7.18 -2.66 -4.11
C MET A 53 -7.92 -2.33 -5.40
N PHE A 54 -7.28 -1.55 -6.27
CA PHE A 54 -7.71 -1.27 -7.63
C PHE A 54 -6.54 -0.72 -8.44
N TYR A 55 -6.67 -0.80 -9.76
CA TYR A 55 -5.78 -0.17 -10.73
C TYR A 55 -6.59 0.62 -11.76
N VAL A 56 -5.95 1.56 -12.45
CA VAL A 56 -6.56 2.27 -13.57
C VAL A 56 -6.24 1.58 -14.88
N GLU A 57 -7.28 1.10 -15.56
CA GLU A 57 -7.18 0.62 -16.93
C GLU A 57 -7.21 1.82 -17.87
N PHE A 58 -6.02 2.27 -18.30
CA PHE A 58 -5.86 3.49 -19.11
C PHE A 58 -6.58 3.41 -20.47
N LYS A 59 -6.73 2.21 -21.05
CA LYS A 59 -7.40 2.03 -22.34
C LYS A 59 -8.90 2.32 -22.24
N ASN A 60 -9.54 1.80 -21.19
CA ASN A 60 -10.98 1.95 -20.98
C ASN A 60 -11.32 3.18 -20.11
N LYS A 61 -10.30 3.83 -19.52
CA LYS A 61 -10.44 4.97 -18.61
C LYS A 61 -11.36 4.65 -17.44
N GLU A 62 -11.10 3.52 -16.80
CA GLU A 62 -11.88 3.03 -15.66
C GLU A 62 -10.95 2.59 -14.53
N ALA A 63 -11.41 2.75 -13.29
CA ALA A 63 -10.76 2.14 -12.14
C ALA A 63 -11.35 0.73 -11.95
N VAL A 64 -10.50 -0.29 -12.04
CA VAL A 64 -10.88 -1.70 -11.93
C VAL A 64 -10.59 -2.18 -10.52
N MET A 65 -11.64 -2.55 -9.80
CA MET A 65 -11.54 -3.06 -8.43
C MET A 65 -11.00 -4.49 -8.42
N THR A 66 -9.98 -4.75 -7.61
CA THR A 66 -9.39 -6.09 -7.41
C THR A 66 -9.72 -6.69 -6.05
N LEU A 67 -10.29 -5.89 -5.14
CA LEU A 67 -10.80 -6.38 -3.87
C LEU A 67 -11.89 -7.45 -4.03
N PRO A 68 -11.98 -8.41 -3.09
CA PRO A 68 -13.02 -9.43 -3.11
C PRO A 68 -14.42 -8.85 -2.89
N LYS A 69 -15.45 -9.58 -3.35
CA LYS A 69 -16.86 -9.12 -3.27
C LYS A 69 -17.41 -8.84 -1.86
N PHE A 70 -16.73 -9.29 -0.80
CA PHE A 70 -17.20 -9.01 0.56
C PHE A 70 -16.96 -7.54 0.99
N VAL A 71 -16.16 -6.77 0.24
CA VAL A 71 -15.88 -5.34 0.44
C VAL A 71 -16.50 -4.47 -0.67
N ASP A 72 -17.61 -4.93 -1.27
CA ASP A 72 -18.33 -4.26 -2.38
C ASP A 72 -18.76 -2.81 -2.07
N ASP A 73 -18.83 -2.44 -0.78
CA ASP A 73 -19.13 -1.07 -0.35
C ASP A 73 -17.97 -0.09 -0.62
N TRP A 74 -16.74 -0.60 -0.73
CA TRP A 74 -15.57 0.23 -1.03
C TRP A 74 -15.37 0.37 -2.54
N LYS A 75 -15.17 1.61 -2.99
CA LYS A 75 -14.99 1.96 -4.41
C LYS A 75 -13.92 3.02 -4.54
N ALA A 76 -13.15 2.93 -5.63
CA ALA A 76 -12.26 4.01 -6.03
C ALA A 76 -13.07 5.31 -6.22
N ALA A 77 -12.48 6.44 -5.83
CA ALA A 77 -13.09 7.74 -6.03
C ALA A 77 -13.28 8.02 -7.53
N GLU A 78 -14.41 8.62 -7.93
CA GLU A 78 -14.69 8.93 -9.34
C GLU A 78 -13.62 9.84 -9.97
N THR A 79 -12.96 10.67 -9.15
CA THR A 79 -11.88 11.56 -9.57
C THR A 79 -10.57 10.85 -9.88
N TRP A 80 -10.42 9.58 -9.49
CA TRP A 80 -9.14 8.88 -9.57
C TRP A 80 -8.66 8.69 -11.00
N VAL A 81 -9.54 8.34 -11.93
CA VAL A 81 -9.17 8.16 -13.35
C VAL A 81 -8.59 9.46 -13.95
N GLN A 82 -9.17 10.60 -13.59
CA GLN A 82 -8.67 11.90 -14.04
C GLN A 82 -7.32 12.23 -13.43
N GLN A 83 -7.14 11.92 -12.15
CA GLN A 83 -5.87 12.07 -11.45
C GLN A 83 -4.79 11.17 -12.08
N ALA A 84 -5.11 9.90 -12.36
CA ALA A 84 -4.19 8.95 -12.97
C ALA A 84 -3.71 9.41 -14.34
N GLN A 85 -4.59 9.99 -15.17
CA GLN A 85 -4.19 10.60 -16.44
C GLN A 85 -3.20 11.75 -16.25
N ALA A 86 -3.40 12.60 -15.24
CA ALA A 86 -2.48 13.67 -14.93
C ALA A 86 -1.13 13.14 -14.39
N GLN A 87 -1.16 12.17 -13.48
CA GLN A 87 0.03 11.54 -12.92
C GLN A 87 0.85 10.82 -13.97
N HIS A 88 0.19 10.18 -14.94
CA HIS A 88 0.86 9.54 -16.05
C HIS A 88 1.67 10.55 -16.89
N GLN A 89 1.11 11.72 -17.18
CA GLN A 89 1.86 12.79 -17.89
C GLN A 89 3.05 13.31 -17.07
N ILE A 90 2.87 13.43 -15.74
CA ILE A 90 3.96 13.81 -14.82
C ILE A 90 5.06 12.76 -14.84
N CYS A 91 4.70 11.47 -14.79
CA CYS A 91 5.64 10.36 -14.86
C CYS A 91 6.48 10.41 -16.14
N LEU A 92 5.84 10.56 -17.31
CA LEU A 92 6.55 10.66 -18.60
C LEU A 92 7.51 11.87 -18.64
N SER A 93 7.09 13.02 -18.09
CA SER A 93 7.94 14.20 -17.99
C SER A 93 9.17 13.93 -17.11
N ASN A 94 8.96 13.33 -15.94
CA ASN A 94 10.05 13.00 -15.01
C ASN A 94 11.00 11.96 -15.61
N LEU A 95 10.47 10.95 -16.30
CA LEU A 95 11.25 9.93 -16.97
C LEU A 95 12.15 10.54 -18.06
N ASN A 96 11.65 11.49 -18.85
CA ASN A 96 12.45 12.20 -19.85
C ASN A 96 13.62 12.97 -19.22
N VAL A 97 13.39 13.60 -18.06
CA VAL A 97 14.45 14.27 -17.29
C VAL A 97 15.47 13.26 -16.78
N ALA A 98 15.02 12.15 -16.18
CA ALA A 98 15.90 11.10 -15.67
C ALA A 98 16.76 10.46 -16.78
N VAL A 99 16.15 10.14 -17.93
CA VAL A 99 16.84 9.60 -19.12
C VAL A 99 18.00 10.50 -19.58
N LYS A 100 17.79 11.82 -19.57
CA LYS A 100 18.81 12.81 -19.93
C LYS A 100 19.92 12.93 -18.89
N ALA A 101 19.56 12.85 -17.61
CA ALA A 101 20.51 12.95 -16.51
C ALA A 101 21.42 11.71 -16.41
N GLU A 102 20.83 10.52 -16.50
CA GLU A 102 21.51 9.25 -16.24
C GLU A 102 22.10 8.61 -17.51
N GLN A 103 21.86 9.17 -18.69
CA GLN A 103 22.29 8.61 -19.99
C GLN A 103 21.72 7.22 -20.28
N SER A 104 20.64 6.83 -19.58
CA SER A 104 19.92 5.55 -19.75
C SER A 104 20.85 4.33 -19.66
N PRO A 105 21.42 4.03 -18.48
CA PRO A 105 22.11 2.76 -18.29
C PRO A 105 21.14 1.61 -18.58
N PRO A 106 21.63 0.44 -19.01
CA PRO A 106 20.78 -0.73 -19.22
C PRO A 106 19.94 -1.01 -17.97
N GLU A 107 18.65 -1.29 -18.18
CA GLU A 107 17.77 -1.69 -17.08
C GLU A 107 18.25 -3.02 -16.50
N GLU A 108 18.44 -3.06 -15.18
CA GLU A 108 18.72 -4.31 -14.49
C GLU A 108 17.42 -5.12 -14.39
N ILE A 109 17.23 -6.02 -15.37
CA ILE A 109 16.13 -6.98 -15.34
C ILE A 109 16.47 -7.99 -14.25
N GLY A 110 15.85 -7.83 -13.07
CA GLY A 110 15.91 -8.84 -12.02
C GLY A 110 15.40 -10.18 -12.54
N GLU A 111 16.01 -11.29 -12.12
CA GLU A 111 15.45 -12.61 -12.43
C GLU A 111 13.98 -12.65 -11.95
N ASN A 112 13.07 -13.04 -12.86
CA ASN A 112 11.66 -13.23 -12.55
C ASN A 112 11.53 -14.35 -11.51
N SER A 113 11.69 -14.01 -10.24
CA SER A 113 11.44 -14.92 -9.13
C SER A 113 9.93 -15.15 -9.08
N LEU A 114 9.50 -16.26 -9.68
CA LEU A 114 8.18 -16.83 -9.42
C LEU A 114 8.11 -17.11 -7.90
N MET A 115 7.45 -16.21 -7.17
CA MET A 115 7.12 -16.25 -5.74
C MET A 115 8.26 -16.60 -4.78
N SER A 116 8.76 -15.58 -4.09
CA SER A 116 9.33 -15.72 -2.75
C SER A 116 8.99 -14.47 -1.94
N GLU A 117 7.94 -14.54 -1.13
CA GLU A 117 7.73 -13.62 -0.01
C GLU A 117 8.95 -13.70 0.92
N THR A 118 9.90 -12.79 0.73
CA THR A 118 11.03 -12.62 1.64
C THR A 118 10.92 -11.30 2.36
N ASN A 119 10.24 -11.37 3.52
CA ASN A 119 10.37 -10.56 4.73
C ASN A 119 11.31 -9.35 4.64
N LYS A 120 10.76 -8.14 4.71
CA LYS A 120 11.56 -6.93 4.98
C LYS A 120 10.96 -6.09 6.11
N HIS A 121 11.67 -6.17 7.25
CA HIS A 121 11.93 -5.12 8.23
C HIS A 121 10.77 -4.18 8.59
N THR A 122 10.06 -4.53 9.67
CA THR A 122 9.24 -3.61 10.45
C THR A 122 10.13 -2.53 11.09
N VAL A 123 10.02 -1.29 10.64
CA VAL A 123 10.48 -0.12 11.40
C VAL A 123 9.29 0.40 12.21
N THR A 124 9.33 0.19 13.52
CA THR A 124 8.29 0.66 14.45
C THR A 124 8.45 2.16 14.69
N PHE A 125 7.47 2.95 14.27
CA PHE A 125 7.25 4.30 14.79
C PHE A 125 6.02 4.27 15.72
N CYS A 126 6.24 4.54 17.01
CA CYS A 126 5.15 4.82 17.93
C CYS A 126 4.75 6.29 17.76
N PHE A 127 3.56 6.56 17.22
CA PHE A 127 2.94 7.87 17.38
C PHE A 127 2.27 7.92 18.76
N ASN A 128 2.72 8.86 19.60
CA ASN A 128 1.98 9.29 20.78
C ASN A 128 0.93 10.31 20.31
N GLU A 129 -0.33 10.06 20.64
CA GLU A 129 -1.29 11.15 20.88
C GLU A 129 -1.12 11.71 22.29
#